data_AF-A0A3B9WR54-F1
#
_entry.id   AF-A0A3B9WR54-F1
#
_cell.length_a   1.000
_cell.length_b   1.000
_cell.length_c   1.000
_cell.angle_alpha   90.00
_cell.angle_beta   90.00
_cell.angle_gamma   90.00
#
_symmetry.space_group_name_H-M   'P 1'
#
loop_
_entity.id
_entity.type
_entity.pdbx_description
1 polymer ?
#
loop_
_entity_poly.entity_id
_entity_poly.type
_entity_poly.pdbx_seq_one_letter_code
_entity_poly.pdbx_strand_id
1 'polypeptide(L)'
;MSTNKNIEKICLIIMAVVIVITIVFMNGKKLGMTAVVDEDSEANSDEYVFTENDMDGNWDISMATVISLNGTDISISGKGAYAYDGSVFISSAGWYAVSGELTDGQIVVDADSSSKVWIMLDGINVYKEDDAALRINQADKVFLTLAEGSENHLESGAQYSDEAIDQGSGGTIFSRDDLTINGSGALSIKAAYKHGIDANDDLVISGGIISVDSASDGLHVNDAFKFRDAGLTIKAGDDGIHSDIDIIVSEGSINISDCYEGLEAKNIDISGGSIEIHPQDDGINANGGSNTFMGGGMKGMPGMQGTGDNKASAAAADTKSEESAEEEKSYIRISGGSVLIVNENGRDSDGLDSNGDVLISGGTVRVSLSGGGSNNAVDYGSESGGSFLINGGDIIALGGSMMAESPDEASTQCSIFYNLSETKEAGTAVVLKNEAGEVILDYEPPCSFSNLTLSCPGLKLNETVSLSIGGEEEEIVLEGTVTSLGETAGFGGGMGGGRGFGRPGDIQGNDADASGDKQQ
;
A
#
# COMPACT_ATOMS: atom_id res chain seq x y z
N MET A 1 30.09 -41.92 50.34
CA MET A 1 29.17 -42.58 49.39
C MET A 1 27.86 -42.89 50.10
N SER A 2 26.86 -42.00 50.04
CA SER A 2 25.51 -42.23 50.59
C SER A 2 24.45 -41.37 49.89
N THR A 3 24.65 -41.00 48.63
CA THR A 3 23.72 -40.13 47.90
C THR A 3 22.67 -40.91 47.09
N ASN A 4 22.83 -42.23 46.92
CA ASN A 4 21.94 -43.05 46.07
C ASN A 4 20.68 -43.59 46.75
N LYS A 5 20.54 -43.55 48.08
CA LYS A 5 19.37 -44.16 48.75
C LYS A 5 18.04 -43.42 48.51
N ASN A 6 18.09 -42.17 48.06
CA ASN A 6 16.90 -41.36 47.82
C ASN A 6 16.65 -41.06 46.35
N ILE A 7 17.60 -41.33 45.45
CA ILE A 7 17.45 -41.06 44.01
C ILE A 7 16.29 -41.88 43.43
N GLU A 8 16.19 -43.17 43.75
CA GLU A 8 15.08 -44.01 43.26
C GLU A 8 13.72 -43.50 43.74
N LYS A 9 13.62 -43.01 44.97
CA LYS A 9 12.39 -42.43 45.53
C LYS A 9 12.05 -41.09 44.88
N ILE A 10 13.05 -40.24 44.64
CA ILE A 10 12.87 -38.96 43.96
C ILE A 10 12.43 -39.19 42.51
N CYS A 11 13.05 -40.13 41.79
CA CYS A 11 12.66 -40.49 40.43
C CYS A 11 11.23 -41.06 40.36
N LEU A 12 10.83 -41.89 41.33
CA LEU A 12 9.46 -42.40 41.43
C LEU A 12 8.45 -41.28 41.70
N ILE A 13 8.78 -40.31 42.56
CA ILE A 13 7.92 -39.14 42.83
C ILE A 13 7.81 -38.26 41.58
N ILE A 14 8.93 -37.99 40.89
CA ILE A 14 8.92 -37.18 39.67
C ILE A 14 8.11 -37.88 38.57
N MET A 15 8.29 -39.19 38.36
CA MET A 15 7.45 -39.93 37.41
C MET A 15 5.98 -39.88 37.79
N ALA A 16 5.64 -40.04 39.07
CA ALA A 16 4.26 -39.96 39.52
C ALA A 16 3.66 -38.57 39.29
N VAL A 17 4.41 -37.50 39.55
CA VAL A 17 4.00 -36.11 39.30
C VAL A 17 3.82 -35.86 37.80
N VAL A 18 4.76 -36.31 36.97
CA VAL A 18 4.66 -36.19 35.51
C VAL A 18 3.44 -36.93 35.00
N ILE A 19 3.20 -38.17 35.43
CA ILE A 19 2.02 -38.95 35.04
C ILE A 19 0.73 -38.24 35.47
N VAL A 20 0.68 -37.69 36.68
CA VAL A 20 -0.49 -36.93 37.15
C VAL A 20 -0.71 -35.68 36.30
N ILE A 21 0.35 -34.91 36.00
CA ILE A 21 0.29 -33.73 35.13
C ILE A 21 -0.20 -34.13 33.73
N THR A 22 0.35 -35.20 33.15
CA THR A 22 -0.08 -35.71 31.84
C THR A 22 -1.55 -36.15 31.85
N ILE A 23 -2.00 -36.83 32.90
CA ILE A 23 -3.41 -37.25 33.06
C ILE A 23 -4.33 -36.01 33.18
N VAL A 24 -3.88 -34.95 33.86
CA VAL A 24 -4.61 -33.68 33.96
C VAL A 24 -4.74 -33.03 32.59
N PHE A 25 -3.65 -32.90 31.82
CA PHE A 25 -3.68 -32.36 30.46
C PHE A 25 -4.54 -33.20 29.50
N MET A 26 -4.46 -34.53 29.59
CA MET A 26 -5.29 -35.44 28.76
C MET A 26 -6.78 -35.39 29.11
N ASN A 27 -7.16 -34.98 30.32
CA ASN A 27 -8.55 -34.86 30.76
C ASN A 27 -9.04 -33.41 30.89
N GLY A 28 -8.30 -32.42 30.35
CA GLY A 28 -8.58 -31.00 30.50
C GLY A 28 -10.05 -30.63 30.30
N LYS A 29 -10.69 -31.14 29.22
CA LYS A 29 -12.12 -30.89 28.92
C LYS A 29 -13.08 -31.31 30.03
N LYS A 30 -12.80 -32.40 30.77
CA LYS A 30 -13.63 -32.87 31.90
C LYS A 30 -13.37 -32.10 33.20
N LEU A 31 -12.25 -31.39 33.29
CA LEU A 31 -11.88 -30.53 34.41
C LEU A 31 -12.28 -29.06 34.18
N GLY A 32 -13.00 -28.77 33.11
CA GLY A 32 -13.38 -27.40 32.73
C GLY A 32 -12.26 -26.62 32.03
N MET A 33 -11.15 -27.26 31.67
CA MET A 33 -10.13 -26.67 30.81
C MET A 33 -10.57 -26.84 29.36
N THR A 34 -11.08 -25.79 28.74
CA THR A 34 -11.25 -25.71 27.29
C THR A 34 -9.87 -25.66 26.64
N ALA A 35 -9.69 -26.38 25.52
CA ALA A 35 -8.57 -26.06 24.64
C ALA A 35 -8.78 -24.61 24.19
N VAL A 36 -7.72 -23.79 24.19
CA VAL A 36 -7.74 -22.55 23.40
C VAL A 36 -7.93 -23.03 21.97
N VAL A 37 -9.16 -22.88 21.48
CA VAL A 37 -9.43 -23.02 20.06
C VAL A 37 -8.75 -21.80 19.46
N ASP A 38 -8.05 -21.97 18.35
CA ASP A 38 -7.59 -20.84 17.58
C ASP A 38 -8.82 -20.00 17.19
N GLU A 39 -8.97 -18.82 17.81
CA GLU A 39 -10.10 -17.92 17.59
C GLU A 39 -10.00 -17.20 16.21
N ASP A 40 -8.93 -17.39 15.42
CA ASP A 40 -8.98 -17.22 13.93
C ASP A 40 -8.80 -18.55 13.19
N SER A 41 -9.46 -19.64 13.58
CA SER A 41 -9.67 -20.70 12.59
C SER A 41 -10.72 -20.24 11.55
N GLU A 42 -10.40 -19.18 10.80
CA GLU A 42 -11.24 -18.61 9.75
C GLU A 42 -10.91 -19.35 8.46
N ALA A 43 -11.95 -19.87 7.81
CA ALA A 43 -11.80 -20.54 6.53
C ALA A 43 -11.42 -19.49 5.50
N ASN A 44 -10.14 -19.51 5.08
CA ASN A 44 -9.62 -18.72 3.99
C ASN A 44 -10.33 -19.15 2.68
N SER A 45 -11.48 -18.53 2.43
CA SER A 45 -12.11 -18.51 1.12
C SER A 45 -11.87 -17.13 0.53
N ASP A 46 -11.65 -17.06 -0.79
CA ASP A 46 -11.44 -15.87 -1.61
C ASP A 46 -12.52 -14.75 -1.45
N GLU A 47 -13.51 -14.92 -0.56
CA GLU A 47 -14.63 -14.04 -0.29
C GLU A 47 -14.43 -13.11 0.93
N TYR A 48 -13.43 -13.33 1.80
CA TYR A 48 -13.21 -12.48 3.00
C TYR A 48 -11.77 -11.95 3.10
N VAL A 49 -11.61 -10.68 2.76
CA VAL A 49 -10.36 -9.90 2.92
C VAL A 49 -10.05 -9.59 4.40
N PHE A 50 -11.06 -9.62 5.29
CA PHE A 50 -10.97 -9.25 6.71
C PHE A 50 -11.54 -10.36 7.60
N THR A 51 -10.91 -10.63 8.75
CA THR A 51 -11.44 -11.57 9.76
C THR A 51 -12.45 -10.91 10.71
N GLU A 52 -13.22 -11.71 11.47
CA GLU A 52 -14.08 -11.17 12.54
C GLU A 52 -13.28 -10.39 13.58
N ASN A 53 -12.09 -10.90 13.96
CA ASN A 53 -11.21 -10.24 14.94
C ASN A 53 -10.60 -8.95 14.39
N ASP A 54 -10.37 -8.85 13.07
CA ASP A 54 -9.94 -7.59 12.48
C ASP A 54 -10.95 -6.49 12.75
N MET A 55 -12.24 -6.82 12.64
CA MET A 55 -13.34 -5.87 12.79
C MET A 55 -13.82 -5.69 14.25
N ASP A 56 -13.33 -6.50 15.20
CA ASP A 56 -13.74 -6.40 16.60
C ASP A 56 -12.98 -5.32 17.36
N GLY A 57 -13.47 -4.08 17.24
CA GLY A 57 -13.01 -2.94 18.02
C GLY A 57 -13.70 -2.76 19.38
N ASN A 58 -14.56 -3.70 19.81
CA ASN A 58 -15.42 -3.52 20.99
C ASN A 58 -15.39 -4.73 21.94
N TRP A 59 -14.30 -4.82 22.68
CA TRP A 59 -14.06 -5.88 23.66
C TRP A 59 -13.90 -5.36 25.09
N ASP A 60 -14.22 -6.20 26.09
CA ASP A 60 -14.21 -5.85 27.51
C ASP A 60 -12.81 -5.97 28.14
N ILE A 61 -12.33 -4.88 28.74
CA ILE A 61 -11.03 -4.82 29.42
C ILE A 61 -11.01 -5.49 30.81
N SER A 62 -12.14 -5.99 31.32
CA SER A 62 -12.24 -6.54 32.68
C SER A 62 -11.29 -7.70 32.99
N MET A 63 -10.90 -8.44 31.96
CA MET A 63 -9.95 -9.56 32.03
C MET A 63 -8.55 -9.21 31.52
N ALA A 64 -8.34 -7.97 31.05
CA ALA A 64 -7.08 -7.53 30.50
C ALA A 64 -6.02 -7.30 31.59
N THR A 65 -4.77 -7.50 31.22
CA THR A 65 -3.64 -6.97 31.98
C THR A 65 -3.60 -5.45 31.82
N VAL A 66 -3.71 -4.73 32.94
CA VAL A 66 -3.73 -3.26 32.95
C VAL A 66 -2.32 -2.71 33.08
N ILE A 67 -1.93 -1.84 32.17
CA ILE A 67 -0.61 -1.21 32.08
C ILE A 67 -0.80 0.32 32.15
N SER A 68 -0.21 0.94 33.17
CA SER A 68 -0.25 2.40 33.37
C SER A 68 1.15 2.97 33.22
N LEU A 69 1.29 3.92 32.31
CA LEU A 69 2.54 4.60 31.94
C LEU A 69 2.60 5.98 32.61
N ASN A 70 3.71 6.33 33.24
CA ASN A 70 3.89 7.62 33.94
C ASN A 70 5.34 8.13 33.82
N GLY A 71 5.66 8.73 32.68
CA GLY A 71 7.00 9.26 32.39
C GLY A 71 7.98 8.12 32.12
N THR A 72 8.77 7.76 33.13
CA THR A 72 9.67 6.59 33.08
C THR A 72 9.20 5.44 33.96
N ASP A 73 8.16 5.66 34.78
CA ASP A 73 7.61 4.66 35.68
C ASP A 73 6.46 3.89 35.00
N ILE A 74 6.45 2.57 35.18
CA ILE A 74 5.43 1.68 34.60
C ILE A 74 4.83 0.82 35.72
N SER A 75 3.49 0.79 35.78
CA SER A 75 2.74 -0.08 36.69
C SER A 75 1.95 -1.13 35.90
N ILE A 76 2.11 -2.40 36.25
CA ILE A 76 1.43 -3.52 35.58
C ILE A 76 0.61 -4.32 36.60
N SER A 77 -0.67 -4.49 36.33
CA SER A 77 -1.60 -5.32 37.08
C SER A 77 -2.17 -6.42 36.19
N GLY A 78 -1.58 -7.61 36.24
CA GLY A 78 -1.98 -8.75 35.42
C GLY A 78 -0.82 -9.70 35.19
N LYS A 79 -0.88 -10.45 34.08
CA LYS A 79 0.17 -11.40 33.65
C LYS A 79 0.52 -11.17 32.18
N GLY A 80 1.63 -11.75 31.74
CA GLY A 80 2.03 -11.72 30.33
C GLY A 80 2.67 -10.41 29.88
N ALA A 81 2.88 -9.45 30.78
CA ALA A 81 3.69 -8.27 30.53
C ALA A 81 4.61 -7.95 31.73
N TYR A 82 5.73 -7.29 31.46
CA TYR A 82 6.65 -6.77 32.47
C TYR A 82 7.26 -5.44 32.02
N ALA A 83 7.76 -4.65 32.98
CA ALA A 83 8.48 -3.42 32.70
C ALA A 83 9.98 -3.68 32.81
N TYR A 84 10.74 -3.18 31.85
CA TYR A 84 12.20 -3.23 31.85
C TYR A 84 12.75 -2.01 31.13
N ASP A 85 13.72 -1.33 31.75
CA ASP A 85 14.44 -0.20 31.17
C ASP A 85 13.53 0.90 30.58
N GLY A 86 12.54 1.36 31.37
CA GLY A 86 11.60 2.40 30.94
C GLY A 86 10.59 1.96 29.87
N SER A 87 10.59 0.69 29.47
CA SER A 87 9.73 0.13 28.41
C SER A 87 8.84 -0.99 28.93
N VAL A 88 7.73 -1.23 28.23
CA VAL A 88 6.80 -2.33 28.44
C VAL A 88 7.18 -3.48 27.52
N PHE A 89 7.20 -4.71 28.03
CA PHE A 89 7.36 -5.93 27.26
C PHE A 89 6.14 -6.82 27.47
N ILE A 90 5.43 -7.12 26.39
CA ILE A 90 4.31 -8.08 26.30
C ILE A 90 4.88 -9.38 25.73
N SER A 91 4.84 -10.45 26.50
CA SER A 91 5.58 -11.69 26.21
C SER A 91 4.71 -12.93 26.07
N SER A 92 3.39 -12.77 25.90
CA SER A 92 2.43 -13.87 25.84
C SER A 92 1.16 -13.43 25.11
N ALA A 93 0.43 -14.39 24.54
CA ALA A 93 -0.93 -14.17 24.08
C ALA A 93 -1.83 -13.61 25.20
N GLY A 94 -2.77 -12.75 24.85
CA GLY A 94 -3.74 -12.21 25.79
C GLY A 94 -4.20 -10.79 25.48
N TRP A 95 -4.92 -10.22 26.43
CA TRP A 95 -5.55 -8.91 26.34
C TRP A 95 -4.85 -7.92 27.26
N TYR A 96 -4.52 -6.75 26.76
CA TYR A 96 -3.74 -5.73 27.44
C TYR A 96 -4.44 -4.38 27.29
N ALA A 97 -4.61 -3.64 28.38
CA ALA A 97 -5.15 -2.28 28.36
C ALA A 97 -4.06 -1.31 28.79
N VAL A 98 -3.70 -0.38 27.91
CA VAL A 98 -2.56 0.53 28.08
C VAL A 98 -3.03 1.97 28.08
N SER A 99 -2.57 2.74 29.06
CA SER A 99 -2.92 4.16 29.22
C SER A 99 -1.75 4.95 29.82
N GLY A 100 -1.70 6.26 29.56
CA GLY A 100 -0.71 7.17 30.14
C GLY A 100 0.48 7.46 29.24
N GLU A 101 1.59 7.93 29.82
CA GLU A 101 2.71 8.50 29.07
C GLU A 101 4.04 7.77 29.30
N LEU A 102 4.80 7.53 28.22
CA LEU A 102 6.24 7.24 28.25
C LEU A 102 7.01 8.35 27.55
N THR A 103 7.92 9.02 28.27
CA THR A 103 8.68 10.17 27.75
C THR A 103 9.91 9.78 26.94
N ASP A 104 10.40 8.55 27.10
CA ASP A 104 11.43 7.91 26.28
C ASP A 104 11.41 6.40 26.61
N GLY A 105 10.59 5.65 25.89
CA GLY A 105 10.35 4.24 26.13
C GLY A 105 9.49 3.61 25.05
N GLN A 106 9.39 2.29 25.05
CA GLN A 106 8.66 1.53 24.03
C GLN A 106 7.56 0.67 24.64
N ILE A 107 6.58 0.32 23.81
CA ILE A 107 5.75 -0.87 24.01
C ILE A 107 6.29 -1.95 23.06
N VAL A 108 6.78 -3.06 23.60
CA VAL A 108 7.38 -4.16 22.84
C VAL A 108 6.50 -5.41 22.96
N VAL A 109 6.15 -6.04 21.84
CA VAL A 109 5.53 -7.36 21.77
C VAL A 109 6.58 -8.37 21.32
N ASP A 110 6.89 -9.33 22.19
CA ASP A 110 7.85 -10.41 21.96
C ASP A 110 7.27 -11.72 22.53
N ALA A 111 6.21 -12.18 21.86
CA ALA A 111 5.44 -13.37 22.23
C ALA A 111 5.87 -14.59 21.39
N ASP A 112 5.21 -15.73 21.60
CA ASP A 112 5.42 -16.89 20.73
C ASP A 112 4.80 -16.62 19.34
N SER A 113 5.36 -17.19 18.26
CA SER A 113 4.85 -16.96 16.88
C SER A 113 3.45 -17.55 16.63
N SER A 114 2.86 -18.24 17.61
CA SER A 114 1.46 -18.68 17.59
C SER A 114 0.55 -17.83 18.48
N SER A 115 1.07 -16.74 19.05
CA SER A 115 0.35 -15.90 20.01
C SER A 115 -0.39 -14.77 19.34
N LYS A 116 -1.70 -14.67 19.63
CA LYS A 116 -2.49 -13.47 19.33
C LYS A 116 -2.51 -12.54 20.52
N VAL A 117 -2.26 -11.27 20.26
CA VAL A 117 -2.11 -10.23 21.29
C VAL A 117 -3.07 -9.09 20.99
N TRP A 118 -3.96 -8.79 21.93
CA TRP A 118 -4.88 -7.65 21.83
C TRP A 118 -4.44 -6.55 22.77
N ILE A 119 -4.28 -5.35 22.24
CA ILE A 119 -3.81 -4.17 22.97
C ILE A 119 -4.83 -3.05 22.78
N MET A 120 -5.54 -2.69 23.85
CA MET A 120 -6.38 -1.48 23.90
C MET A 120 -5.50 -0.29 24.23
N LEU A 121 -5.45 0.70 23.34
CA LEU A 121 -4.88 2.01 23.59
C LEU A 121 -5.97 2.95 24.11
N ASP A 122 -5.84 3.37 25.36
CA ASP A 122 -6.80 4.24 26.03
C ASP A 122 -6.09 5.50 26.58
N GLY A 123 -5.76 6.41 25.66
CA GLY A 123 -5.14 7.68 26.01
C GLY A 123 -3.65 7.55 26.28
N ILE A 124 -2.90 6.98 25.33
CA ILE A 124 -1.44 6.86 25.44
C ILE A 124 -0.70 8.04 24.80
N ASN A 125 0.48 8.36 25.34
CA ASN A 125 1.47 9.22 24.71
C ASN A 125 2.85 8.59 24.86
N VAL A 126 3.39 7.98 23.81
CA VAL A 126 4.66 7.25 23.86
C VAL A 126 5.64 7.86 22.87
N TYR A 127 6.78 8.31 23.40
CA TYR A 127 7.91 8.77 22.63
C TYR A 127 9.09 7.81 22.77
N LYS A 128 9.79 7.54 21.67
CA LYS A 128 11.11 6.88 21.70
C LYS A 128 12.13 7.64 20.85
N GLU A 129 13.25 8.03 21.46
CA GLU A 129 14.24 8.86 20.75
C GLU A 129 14.90 8.13 19.57
N ASP A 130 15.26 6.86 19.76
CA ASP A 130 16.22 6.15 18.89
C ASP A 130 15.77 4.76 18.43
N ASP A 131 14.46 4.50 18.44
CA ASP A 131 13.81 3.28 17.92
C ASP A 131 12.29 3.53 17.76
N ALA A 132 11.53 2.50 17.39
CA ALA A 132 10.08 2.51 17.33
C ALA A 132 9.44 2.74 18.72
N ALA A 133 8.33 3.48 18.76
CA ALA A 133 7.53 3.68 19.96
C ALA A 133 6.68 2.43 20.30
N LEU A 134 6.19 1.75 19.25
CA LEU A 134 5.54 0.45 19.34
C LEU A 134 6.29 -0.53 18.44
N ARG A 135 6.77 -1.63 19.03
CA ARG A 135 7.61 -2.62 18.36
C ARG A 135 7.06 -4.02 18.53
N ILE A 136 6.72 -4.69 17.43
CA ILE A 136 6.26 -6.08 17.43
C ILE A 136 7.38 -6.92 16.84
N ASN A 137 8.13 -7.58 17.73
CA ASN A 137 9.22 -8.47 17.35
C ASN A 137 8.72 -9.85 16.94
N GLN A 138 7.71 -10.35 17.66
CA GLN A 138 7.13 -11.66 17.38
C GLN A 138 5.71 -11.80 17.97
N ALA A 139 4.78 -12.25 17.14
CA ALA A 139 3.45 -12.74 17.45
C ALA A 139 2.98 -13.66 16.30
N ASP A 140 1.75 -14.19 16.40
CA ASP A 140 1.01 -14.62 15.20
C ASP A 140 0.34 -13.40 14.57
N LYS A 141 -0.33 -12.59 15.40
CA LYS A 141 -0.98 -11.34 15.02
C LYS A 141 -1.17 -10.43 16.23
N VAL A 142 -1.05 -9.12 16.01
CA VAL A 142 -1.36 -8.11 17.02
C VAL A 142 -2.58 -7.30 16.59
N PHE A 143 -3.55 -7.18 17.49
CA PHE A 143 -4.73 -6.31 17.34
C PHE A 143 -4.56 -5.08 18.22
N LEU A 144 -4.35 -3.92 17.61
CA LEU A 144 -4.24 -2.63 18.25
C LEU A 144 -5.60 -1.91 18.19
N THR A 145 -6.34 -1.96 19.29
CA THR A 145 -7.67 -1.34 19.38
C THR A 145 -7.58 0.06 19.97
N LEU A 146 -8.11 1.04 19.26
CA LEU A 146 -8.22 2.43 19.71
C LEU A 146 -9.52 2.60 20.50
N ALA A 147 -9.41 2.80 21.81
CA ALA A 147 -10.56 2.91 22.71
C ALA A 147 -11.48 4.07 22.30
N GLU A 148 -12.79 3.88 22.41
CA GLU A 148 -13.78 4.91 22.07
C GLU A 148 -13.50 6.22 22.82
N GLY A 149 -13.37 7.32 22.07
CA GLY A 149 -13.13 8.65 22.62
C GLY A 149 -11.71 8.89 23.16
N SER A 150 -10.79 7.93 22.99
CA SER A 150 -9.37 8.13 23.32
C SER A 150 -8.63 8.92 22.24
N GLU A 151 -7.59 9.63 22.65
CA GLU A 151 -6.58 10.22 21.77
C GLU A 151 -5.24 9.58 22.11
N ASN A 152 -4.61 8.93 21.13
CA ASN A 152 -3.38 8.19 21.31
C ASN A 152 -2.27 8.80 20.45
N HIS A 153 -1.07 8.92 21.01
CA HIS A 153 0.08 9.52 20.34
C HIS A 153 1.28 8.57 20.41
N LEU A 154 1.85 8.27 19.25
CA LEU A 154 3.10 7.53 19.08
C LEU A 154 4.07 8.38 18.27
N GLU A 155 5.26 8.59 18.80
CA GLU A 155 6.28 9.41 18.14
C GLU A 155 7.66 8.75 18.29
N SER A 156 8.43 8.73 17.20
CA SER A 156 9.84 8.34 17.24
C SER A 156 10.75 9.48 16.77
N GLY A 157 11.97 9.52 17.33
CA GLY A 157 12.96 10.54 17.00
C GLY A 157 13.52 10.39 15.58
N ALA A 158 14.35 11.37 15.18
CA ALA A 158 14.83 11.51 13.80
C ALA A 158 15.99 10.58 13.43
N GLN A 159 16.53 9.82 14.39
CA GLN A 159 17.68 8.94 14.19
C GLN A 159 17.50 7.68 15.02
N TYR A 160 17.54 6.51 14.38
CA TYR A 160 17.51 5.25 15.11
C TYR A 160 18.93 4.79 15.49
N SER A 161 19.02 4.09 16.61
CA SER A 161 20.25 3.45 17.09
C SER A 161 20.74 2.36 16.12
N ASP A 162 22.04 2.07 16.15
CA ASP A 162 22.62 0.98 15.34
C ASP A 162 21.92 -0.35 15.65
N GLU A 163 21.59 -0.60 16.92
CA GLU A 163 20.85 -1.79 17.33
C GLU A 163 19.43 -1.87 16.75
N ALA A 164 18.69 -0.75 16.72
CA ALA A 164 17.35 -0.70 16.14
C ALA A 164 17.38 -0.99 14.63
N ILE A 165 18.35 -0.40 13.93
CA ILE A 165 18.59 -0.58 12.49
C ILE A 165 19.00 -2.03 12.19
N ASP A 166 19.92 -2.61 12.96
CA ASP A 166 20.35 -4.01 12.80
C ASP A 166 19.19 -5.00 13.01
N GLN A 167 18.19 -4.60 13.79
CA GLN A 167 16.96 -5.36 13.99
C GLN A 167 15.84 -4.99 13.02
N GLY A 168 16.11 -4.18 12.00
CA GLY A 168 15.22 -3.87 10.89
C GLY A 168 14.10 -2.88 11.19
N SER A 169 14.16 -2.11 12.28
CA SER A 169 13.10 -1.13 12.60
C SER A 169 13.13 0.04 11.60
N GLY A 170 12.06 0.23 10.84
CA GLY A 170 11.90 1.35 9.91
C GLY A 170 10.71 2.27 10.19
N GLY A 171 9.89 2.00 11.22
CA GLY A 171 8.68 2.76 11.53
C GLY A 171 8.58 3.27 12.97
N THR A 172 7.75 4.29 13.23
CA THR A 172 7.35 4.63 14.62
C THR A 172 6.53 3.50 15.24
N ILE A 173 5.69 2.86 14.42
CA ILE A 173 5.16 1.53 14.66
C ILE A 173 5.93 0.58 13.75
N PHE A 174 6.58 -0.42 14.32
CA PHE A 174 7.27 -1.46 13.56
C PHE A 174 6.71 -2.83 13.91
N SER A 175 6.32 -3.62 12.90
CA SER A 175 5.82 -4.97 13.07
C SER A 175 6.54 -5.98 12.18
N ARG A 176 6.97 -7.09 12.77
CA ARG A 176 7.51 -8.23 12.03
C ARG A 176 6.45 -9.23 11.57
N ASP A 177 5.27 -9.17 12.15
CA ASP A 177 4.14 -10.07 11.89
C ASP A 177 2.87 -9.24 11.62
N ASP A 178 1.75 -9.90 11.33
CA ASP A 178 0.46 -9.25 11.05
C ASP A 178 0.04 -8.24 12.12
N LEU A 179 -0.39 -7.06 11.67
CA LEU A 179 -0.89 -5.99 12.51
C LEU A 179 -2.29 -5.56 12.06
N THR A 180 -3.22 -5.51 13.00
CA THR A 180 -4.52 -4.87 12.80
C THR A 180 -4.65 -3.63 13.68
N ILE A 181 -5.16 -2.54 13.12
CA ILE A 181 -5.62 -1.36 13.86
C ILE A 181 -7.13 -1.23 13.70
N ASN A 182 -7.85 -1.21 14.82
CA ASN A 182 -9.31 -1.13 14.85
C ASN A 182 -9.81 -0.26 16.01
N GLY A 183 -11.12 -0.28 16.27
CA GLY A 183 -11.75 0.59 17.28
C GLY A 183 -12.16 1.95 16.70
N SER A 184 -12.53 2.89 17.57
CA SER A 184 -13.09 4.20 17.14
C SER A 184 -12.35 5.42 17.73
N GLY A 185 -11.33 5.19 18.56
CA GLY A 185 -10.45 6.23 19.06
C GLY A 185 -9.58 6.86 17.97
N ALA A 186 -8.86 7.92 18.34
CA ALA A 186 -7.89 8.58 17.48
C ALA A 186 -6.45 8.09 17.74
N LEU A 187 -5.65 8.01 16.68
CA LEU A 187 -4.22 7.71 16.74
C LEU A 187 -3.43 8.71 15.88
N SER A 188 -2.47 9.39 16.49
CA SER A 188 -1.52 10.26 15.81
C SER A 188 -0.14 9.62 15.84
N ILE A 189 0.46 9.45 14.66
CA ILE A 189 1.78 8.86 14.46
C ILE A 189 2.69 9.92 13.87
N LYS A 190 3.87 10.11 14.48
CA LYS A 190 4.91 10.99 13.97
C LYS A 190 6.23 10.24 13.86
N ALA A 191 6.74 10.16 12.63
CA ALA A 191 7.94 9.43 12.29
C ALA A 191 8.98 10.37 11.68
N ALA A 192 9.86 10.92 12.52
CA ALA A 192 10.92 11.80 12.03
C ALA A 192 12.08 11.04 11.36
N TYR A 193 12.18 9.72 11.56
CA TYR A 193 13.25 8.89 10.99
C TYR A 193 12.94 8.41 9.57
N LYS A 194 11.88 7.61 9.41
CA LYS A 194 11.52 6.96 8.13
C LYS A 194 9.99 6.83 8.02
N HIS A 195 9.42 5.64 8.21
CA HIS A 195 8.00 5.37 7.97
C HIS A 195 7.12 5.66 9.19
N GLY A 196 5.85 5.98 8.96
CA GLY A 196 4.86 6.02 10.04
C GLY A 196 4.66 4.63 10.65
N ILE A 197 4.15 3.71 9.82
CA ILE A 197 3.99 2.29 10.12
C ILE A 197 4.85 1.50 9.15
N ASP A 198 5.63 0.56 9.67
CA ASP A 198 6.46 -0.37 8.91
C ASP A 198 6.07 -1.80 9.31
N ALA A 199 5.35 -2.50 8.45
CA ALA A 199 4.82 -3.84 8.69
C ALA A 199 5.42 -4.84 7.70
N ASN A 200 6.08 -5.88 8.21
CA ASN A 200 6.72 -6.87 7.36
C ASN A 200 5.77 -7.92 6.77
N ASP A 201 4.58 -8.06 7.35
CA ASP A 201 3.50 -8.92 6.86
C ASP A 201 2.26 -8.03 6.61
N ASP A 202 1.04 -8.53 6.81
CA ASP A 202 -0.17 -7.76 6.51
C ASP A 202 -0.40 -6.60 7.50
N LEU A 203 -0.86 -5.46 6.96
CA LEU A 203 -1.44 -4.37 7.74
C LEU A 203 -2.92 -4.23 7.44
N VAL A 204 -3.75 -4.45 8.45
CA VAL A 204 -5.19 -4.21 8.39
C VAL A 204 -5.55 -2.95 9.18
N ILE A 205 -6.26 -2.02 8.55
CA ILE A 205 -6.91 -0.90 9.24
C ILE A 205 -8.41 -1.03 9.02
N SER A 206 -9.14 -1.35 10.08
CA SER A 206 -10.58 -1.65 10.04
C SER A 206 -11.40 -0.71 10.94
N GLY A 207 -10.77 0.31 11.52
CA GLY A 207 -11.42 1.32 12.34
C GLY A 207 -10.47 2.43 12.78
N GLY A 208 -11.04 3.51 13.30
CA GLY A 208 -10.31 4.59 13.97
C GLY A 208 -10.14 5.87 13.13
N ILE A 209 -9.62 6.90 13.78
CA ILE A 209 -9.22 8.17 13.15
C ILE A 209 -7.71 8.29 13.27
N ILE A 210 -7.00 8.05 12.18
CA ILE A 210 -5.55 7.88 12.15
C ILE A 210 -4.92 9.02 11.35
N SER A 211 -3.93 9.69 11.94
CA SER A 211 -3.10 10.68 11.23
C SER A 211 -1.62 10.29 11.27
N VAL A 212 -0.95 10.31 10.13
CA VAL A 212 0.46 9.98 9.99
C VAL A 212 1.22 11.16 9.38
N ASP A 213 2.35 11.50 10.00
CA ASP A 213 3.33 12.47 9.49
C ASP A 213 4.71 11.79 9.51
N SER A 214 5.25 11.47 8.34
CA SER A 214 6.44 10.64 8.17
C SER A 214 7.48 11.27 7.25
N ALA A 215 8.75 10.95 7.51
CA ALA A 215 9.89 11.42 6.70
C ALA A 215 10.07 10.65 5.38
N SER A 216 9.58 9.40 5.32
CA SER A 216 9.46 8.55 4.14
C SER A 216 7.97 8.20 4.01
N ASP A 217 7.65 6.93 3.81
CA ASP A 217 6.31 6.46 3.51
C ASP A 217 5.39 6.61 4.73
N GLY A 218 4.12 6.95 4.50
CA GLY A 218 3.12 6.96 5.56
C GLY A 218 2.98 5.56 6.16
N LEU A 219 2.68 4.60 5.29
CA LEU A 219 2.56 3.18 5.60
C LEU A 219 3.45 2.39 4.62
N HIS A 220 4.34 1.55 5.15
CA HIS A 220 5.19 0.62 4.39
C HIS A 220 4.82 -0.81 4.79
N VAL A 221 4.42 -1.63 3.82
CA VAL A 221 3.86 -2.98 4.07
C VAL A 221 4.46 -3.99 3.10
N ASN A 222 5.15 -5.03 3.57
CA ASN A 222 5.80 -5.98 2.64
C ASN A 222 4.86 -7.08 2.12
N ASP A 223 3.66 -7.24 2.68
CA ASP A 223 2.62 -8.10 2.11
C ASP A 223 1.43 -7.24 1.61
N ALA A 224 0.26 -7.32 2.25
CA ALA A 224 -0.93 -6.59 1.82
C ALA A 224 -1.41 -5.54 2.84
N PHE A 225 -1.72 -4.35 2.34
CA PHE A 225 -2.47 -3.33 3.06
C PHE A 225 -3.98 -3.45 2.80
N LYS A 226 -4.76 -3.59 3.87
CA LYS A 226 -6.22 -3.80 3.81
C LYS A 226 -6.94 -2.74 4.62
N PHE A 227 -7.85 -2.00 3.98
CA PHE A 227 -8.49 -0.82 4.56
C PHE A 227 -10.03 -0.86 4.49
N ARG A 228 -10.67 -0.60 5.64
CA ARG A 228 -12.12 -0.40 5.77
C ARG A 228 -12.47 0.44 7.01
N ASP A 229 -13.63 1.10 6.96
CA ASP A 229 -14.34 1.71 8.11
C ASP A 229 -13.49 2.64 9.02
N ALA A 230 -12.43 3.25 8.45
CA ALA A 230 -11.54 4.16 9.15
C ALA A 230 -11.40 5.50 8.42
N GLY A 231 -10.88 6.50 9.13
CA GLY A 231 -10.41 7.75 8.55
C GLY A 231 -8.90 7.86 8.66
N LEU A 232 -8.20 7.95 7.53
CA LEU A 232 -6.75 7.99 7.43
C LEU A 232 -6.31 9.30 6.77
N THR A 233 -5.44 10.06 7.44
CA THR A 233 -4.82 11.28 6.90
C THR A 233 -3.30 11.12 6.91
N ILE A 234 -2.65 11.31 5.77
CA ILE A 234 -1.21 11.09 5.62
C ILE A 234 -0.52 12.34 5.06
N LYS A 235 0.67 12.60 5.60
CA LYS A 235 1.74 13.36 4.97
C LYS A 235 2.99 12.50 5.00
N ALA A 236 3.57 12.28 3.83
CA ALA A 236 4.72 11.43 3.65
C ALA A 236 5.80 12.18 2.87
N GLY A 237 7.06 11.87 3.17
CA GLY A 237 8.19 12.38 2.39
C GLY A 237 8.47 11.57 1.12
N ASP A 238 7.94 10.35 1.08
CA ASP A 238 7.94 9.43 -0.08
C ASP A 238 6.48 9.02 -0.30
N ASP A 239 6.14 7.72 -0.30
CA ASP A 239 4.79 7.29 -0.65
C ASP A 239 3.76 7.52 0.46
N GLY A 240 2.52 7.83 0.07
CA GLY A 240 1.43 7.84 1.04
C GLY A 240 1.25 6.45 1.67
N ILE A 241 1.06 5.45 0.82
CA ILE A 241 0.91 4.04 1.18
C ILE A 241 1.67 3.18 0.17
N HIS A 242 2.67 2.44 0.64
CA HIS A 242 3.44 1.47 -0.14
C HIS A 242 3.15 0.05 0.36
N SER A 243 2.77 -0.85 -0.54
CA SER A 243 2.60 -2.28 -0.25
C SER A 243 3.27 -3.13 -1.34
N ASP A 244 4.13 -4.08 -0.99
CA ASP A 244 4.83 -4.90 -2.01
C ASP A 244 3.86 -5.75 -2.87
N ILE A 245 2.71 -6.16 -2.31
CA ILE A 245 1.75 -7.06 -2.97
C ILE A 245 0.44 -6.33 -3.32
N ASP A 246 -0.43 -6.12 -2.34
CA ASP A 246 -1.80 -5.67 -2.57
C ASP A 246 -2.17 -4.47 -1.70
N ILE A 247 -2.80 -3.46 -2.31
CA ILE A 247 -3.59 -2.46 -1.59
C ILE A 247 -5.07 -2.73 -1.85
N ILE A 248 -5.84 -2.97 -0.78
CA ILE A 248 -7.27 -3.26 -0.86
C ILE A 248 -8.08 -2.24 -0.06
N VAL A 249 -8.85 -1.40 -0.74
CA VAL A 249 -9.71 -0.38 -0.14
C VAL A 249 -11.18 -0.72 -0.35
N SER A 250 -11.88 -1.04 0.75
CA SER A 250 -13.30 -1.44 0.71
C SER A 250 -14.27 -0.31 1.10
N GLU A 251 -13.88 0.54 2.04
CA GLU A 251 -14.71 1.63 2.59
C GLU A 251 -13.86 2.56 3.47
N GLY A 252 -14.44 3.63 4.03
CA GLY A 252 -13.72 4.62 4.83
C GLY A 252 -13.20 5.83 4.02
N SER A 253 -12.31 6.62 4.60
CA SER A 253 -11.73 7.79 3.94
C SER A 253 -10.21 7.82 4.05
N ILE A 254 -9.52 8.03 2.92
CA ILE A 254 -8.07 8.21 2.83
C ILE A 254 -7.81 9.61 2.25
N ASN A 255 -7.05 10.44 2.97
CA ASN A 255 -6.59 11.74 2.49
C ASN A 255 -5.07 11.80 2.59
N ILE A 256 -4.40 11.80 1.45
CA ILE A 256 -2.94 11.93 1.34
C ILE A 256 -2.67 13.33 0.80
N SER A 257 -2.26 14.21 1.71
CA SER A 257 -2.18 15.65 1.42
C SER A 257 -0.82 16.12 0.90
N ASP A 258 0.21 15.28 1.03
CA ASP A 258 1.57 15.49 0.54
C ASP A 258 2.27 14.13 0.51
N CYS A 259 2.83 13.75 -0.63
CA CYS A 259 3.58 12.52 -0.87
C CYS A 259 4.36 12.62 -2.19
N TYR A 260 5.32 11.73 -2.42
CA TYR A 260 5.93 11.53 -3.72
C TYR A 260 4.93 10.79 -4.62
N GLU A 261 4.64 9.51 -4.34
CA GLU A 261 3.50 8.78 -4.91
C GLU A 261 2.37 8.61 -3.89
N GLY A 262 1.13 8.45 -4.36
CA GLY A 262 -0.03 8.28 -3.47
C GLY A 262 -0.16 6.86 -2.92
N LEU A 263 -0.59 5.94 -3.77
CA LEU A 263 -0.73 4.51 -3.47
C LEU A 263 0.20 3.72 -4.41
N GLU A 264 1.13 2.95 -3.87
CA GLU A 264 2.04 2.10 -4.64
C GLU A 264 1.88 0.63 -4.22
N ALA A 265 1.61 -0.25 -5.18
CA ALA A 265 1.65 -1.70 -4.96
C ALA A 265 1.71 -2.51 -6.26
N LYS A 266 1.90 -3.84 -6.18
CA LYS A 266 1.71 -4.69 -7.36
C LYS A 266 0.26 -4.69 -7.86
N ASN A 267 -0.71 -4.83 -6.95
CA ASN A 267 -2.13 -4.75 -7.31
C ASN A 267 -2.87 -3.82 -6.38
N ILE A 268 -3.81 -3.06 -6.95
CA ILE A 268 -4.60 -2.09 -6.21
C ILE A 268 -6.08 -2.31 -6.51
N ASP A 269 -6.84 -2.75 -5.52
CA ASP A 269 -8.30 -2.96 -5.60
C ASP A 269 -9.04 -1.91 -4.77
N ILE A 270 -9.85 -1.09 -5.44
CA ILE A 270 -10.69 -0.04 -4.83
C ILE A 270 -12.16 -0.39 -5.12
N SER A 271 -12.84 -0.93 -4.11
CA SER A 271 -14.26 -1.28 -4.19
C SER A 271 -15.18 -0.28 -3.50
N GLY A 272 -14.62 0.60 -2.67
CA GLY A 272 -15.36 1.66 -1.99
C GLY A 272 -14.44 2.69 -1.35
N GLY A 273 -15.02 3.52 -0.49
CA GLY A 273 -14.31 4.59 0.23
C GLY A 273 -14.20 5.91 -0.52
N SER A 274 -13.66 6.92 0.16
CA SER A 274 -13.35 8.25 -0.37
C SER A 274 -11.85 8.49 -0.29
N ILE A 275 -11.19 8.56 -1.44
CA ILE A 275 -9.73 8.69 -1.56
C ILE A 275 -9.42 10.02 -2.23
N GLU A 276 -8.58 10.83 -1.57
CA GLU A 276 -8.06 12.09 -2.10
C GLU A 276 -6.54 12.10 -1.98
N ILE A 277 -5.85 12.36 -3.08
CA ILE A 277 -4.38 12.29 -3.18
C ILE A 277 -3.85 13.56 -3.87
N HIS A 278 -2.83 14.15 -3.26
CA HIS A 278 -2.07 15.28 -3.80
C HIS A 278 -0.59 14.87 -3.95
N PRO A 279 -0.24 14.08 -4.98
CA PRO A 279 1.11 13.55 -5.16
C PRO A 279 2.03 14.58 -5.82
N GLN A 280 3.34 14.34 -5.72
CA GLN A 280 4.35 15.04 -6.53
C GLN A 280 4.61 14.33 -7.85
N ASP A 281 4.55 12.99 -7.83
CA ASP A 281 4.65 12.10 -8.98
C ASP A 281 3.29 11.41 -9.20
N ASP A 282 3.24 10.09 -9.14
CA ASP A 282 2.04 9.32 -9.48
C ASP A 282 0.98 9.34 -8.37
N GLY A 283 -0.28 9.40 -8.78
CA GLY A 283 -1.40 9.30 -7.84
C GLY A 283 -1.59 7.87 -7.32
N ILE A 284 -1.70 6.92 -8.23
CA ILE A 284 -1.83 5.49 -7.93
C ILE A 284 -0.90 4.76 -8.91
N ASN A 285 0.08 4.04 -8.37
CA ASN A 285 1.10 3.33 -9.12
C ASN A 285 0.97 1.81 -8.88
N ALA A 286 0.52 1.08 -9.90
CA ALA A 286 0.48 -0.38 -9.91
C ALA A 286 1.66 -0.95 -10.67
N ASN A 287 2.82 -0.95 -10.03
CA ASN A 287 4.03 -1.55 -10.56
C ASN A 287 4.32 -2.86 -9.82
N GLY A 288 4.73 -3.90 -10.56
CA GLY A 288 5.27 -5.08 -9.90
C GLY A 288 6.57 -4.66 -9.24
N GLY A 289 6.52 -4.43 -7.93
CA GLY A 289 7.68 -4.02 -7.13
C GLY A 289 8.91 -4.77 -7.60
N SER A 290 9.98 -4.02 -7.88
CA SER A 290 11.16 -4.60 -8.51
C SER A 290 11.64 -5.77 -7.64
N ASN A 291 11.36 -7.00 -8.07
CA ASN A 291 11.77 -8.21 -7.35
C ASN A 291 13.27 -8.48 -7.58
N THR A 292 14.05 -7.40 -7.62
CA THR A 292 15.49 -7.37 -7.69
C THR A 292 16.01 -7.27 -6.26
N PHE A 293 15.80 -8.33 -5.48
CA PHE A 293 16.73 -8.74 -4.43
C PHE A 293 18.09 -9.05 -5.08
N MET A 294 18.78 -8.03 -5.59
CA MET A 294 20.21 -8.09 -5.83
C MET A 294 20.88 -7.62 -4.56
N GLY A 295 21.28 -8.59 -3.74
CA GLY A 295 22.03 -8.36 -2.52
C GLY A 295 23.06 -7.24 -2.66
N GLY A 296 22.82 -6.15 -1.93
CA GLY A 296 23.77 -5.07 -1.74
C GLY A 296 25.05 -5.61 -1.09
N GLY A 297 26.04 -5.89 -1.92
CA GLY A 297 27.35 -6.39 -1.50
C GLY A 297 28.48 -5.60 -2.15
N MET A 298 28.82 -4.45 -1.55
CA MET A 298 30.10 -3.73 -1.60
C MET A 298 30.91 -3.75 -2.92
N LYS A 299 30.83 -2.66 -3.70
CA LYS A 299 31.95 -2.21 -4.55
C LYS A 299 32.74 -1.11 -3.87
N GLY A 300 33.83 -1.48 -3.19
CA GLY A 300 34.81 -0.48 -2.75
C GLY A 300 35.84 -0.92 -1.71
N MET A 301 36.76 -1.83 -2.05
CA MET A 301 38.11 -1.79 -1.46
C MET A 301 39.13 -2.58 -2.31
N PRO A 302 40.23 -1.97 -2.78
CA PRO A 302 41.30 -2.70 -3.44
C PRO A 302 42.31 -3.24 -2.43
N GLY A 303 42.42 -4.57 -2.36
CA GLY A 303 43.62 -5.27 -1.91
C GLY A 303 43.52 -5.98 -0.57
N MET A 304 43.32 -7.30 -0.60
CA MET A 304 44.17 -8.23 0.17
C MET A 304 44.04 -9.64 -0.40
N GLN A 305 45.18 -10.19 -0.77
CA GLN A 305 45.38 -11.56 -1.24
C GLN A 305 45.34 -12.51 -0.03
N GLY A 306 44.41 -13.46 0.00
CA GLY A 306 44.25 -14.40 1.12
C GLY A 306 43.64 -15.73 0.67
N THR A 307 44.40 -16.79 0.90
CA THR A 307 44.21 -18.19 0.50
C THR A 307 42.92 -18.84 0.99
N GLY A 308 42.29 -19.63 0.11
CA GLY A 308 41.04 -20.34 0.37
C GLY A 308 41.18 -21.60 1.21
N ASP A 309 40.09 -21.91 1.91
CA ASP A 309 39.76 -23.22 2.43
C ASP A 309 38.28 -23.51 2.14
N ASN A 310 38.06 -24.52 1.29
CA ASN A 310 36.76 -25.02 0.89
C ASN A 310 36.13 -25.87 2.02
N LYS A 311 34.91 -25.53 2.44
CA LYS A 311 33.99 -26.49 3.04
C LYS A 311 32.59 -26.31 2.46
N ALA A 312 32.18 -27.35 1.74
CA ALA A 312 30.87 -27.52 1.14
C ALA A 312 29.76 -27.61 2.20
N SER A 313 28.64 -26.94 1.93
CA SER A 313 27.31 -27.33 2.38
C SER A 313 26.42 -27.33 1.15
N ALA A 314 25.89 -28.51 0.83
CA ALA A 314 25.00 -28.74 -0.30
C ALA A 314 23.57 -28.36 0.13
N ALA A 315 23.00 -27.33 -0.50
CA ALA A 315 21.56 -27.13 -0.54
C ALA A 315 21.03 -27.74 -1.84
N ALA A 316 20.01 -28.57 -1.71
CA ALA A 316 19.38 -29.29 -2.80
C ALA A 316 18.67 -28.29 -3.73
N ALA A 317 19.06 -28.29 -5.01
CA ALA A 317 18.31 -27.63 -6.06
C ALA A 317 17.04 -28.45 -6.35
N ASP A 318 15.89 -27.95 -5.93
CA ASP A 318 14.60 -28.42 -6.43
C ASP A 318 14.43 -27.86 -7.85
N THR A 319 14.51 -28.75 -8.83
CA THR A 319 14.36 -28.42 -10.25
C THR A 319 12.86 -28.50 -10.55
N LYS A 320 12.13 -27.39 -10.36
CA LYS A 320 10.79 -27.25 -10.92
C LYS A 320 10.89 -26.85 -12.39
N SER A 321 10.20 -27.63 -13.20
CA SER A 321 10.01 -27.47 -14.64
C SER A 321 9.43 -26.10 -14.98
N GLU A 322 10.10 -25.40 -15.90
CA GLU A 322 9.60 -24.22 -16.61
C GLU A 322 8.42 -24.63 -17.51
N GLU A 323 7.23 -24.71 -16.92
CA GLU A 323 5.99 -24.42 -17.64
C GLU A 323 5.83 -22.91 -17.53
N SER A 324 5.70 -22.22 -18.67
CA SER A 324 5.56 -20.76 -18.74
C SER A 324 4.24 -20.37 -18.07
N ALA A 325 4.27 -20.11 -16.77
CA ALA A 325 3.24 -19.30 -16.15
C ALA A 325 3.34 -17.93 -16.82
N GLU A 326 2.28 -17.49 -17.50
CA GLU A 326 2.15 -16.08 -17.84
C GLU A 326 2.26 -15.34 -16.50
N GLU A 327 3.25 -14.46 -16.35
CA GLU A 327 3.35 -13.64 -15.14
C GLU A 327 2.06 -12.83 -15.04
N GLU A 328 1.34 -12.98 -13.91
CA GLU A 328 0.16 -12.17 -13.66
C GLU A 328 0.58 -10.70 -13.59
N LYS A 329 0.00 -9.92 -14.52
CA LYS A 329 0.23 -8.48 -14.66
C LYS A 329 -0.19 -7.75 -13.38
N SER A 330 0.50 -6.65 -13.08
CA SER A 330 -0.01 -5.68 -12.11
C SER A 330 -1.32 -5.08 -12.59
N TYR A 331 -2.12 -4.55 -11.67
CA TYR A 331 -3.35 -3.86 -12.05
C TYR A 331 -3.81 -2.82 -11.04
N ILE A 332 -4.50 -1.80 -11.57
CA ILE A 332 -5.40 -0.94 -10.81
C ILE A 332 -6.83 -1.36 -11.15
N ARG A 333 -7.64 -1.66 -10.15
CA ARG A 333 -9.06 -1.98 -10.32
C ARG A 333 -9.93 -1.09 -9.46
N ILE A 334 -10.81 -0.32 -10.10
CA ILE A 334 -11.78 0.56 -9.44
C ILE A 334 -13.19 0.05 -9.76
N SER A 335 -13.85 -0.53 -8.76
CA SER A 335 -15.22 -1.06 -8.87
C SER A 335 -16.25 -0.24 -8.10
N GLY A 336 -15.81 0.68 -7.25
CA GLY A 336 -16.66 1.57 -6.46
C GLY A 336 -15.87 2.70 -5.80
N GLY A 337 -16.53 3.42 -4.88
CA GLY A 337 -15.91 4.54 -4.15
C GLY A 337 -15.75 5.83 -4.97
N SER A 338 -15.06 6.81 -4.39
CA SER A 338 -14.65 8.05 -5.05
C SER A 338 -13.15 8.24 -4.95
N VAL A 339 -12.48 8.44 -6.08
CA VAL A 339 -11.04 8.70 -6.19
C VAL A 339 -10.84 10.08 -6.79
N LEU A 340 -10.13 10.95 -6.07
CA LEU A 340 -9.72 12.27 -6.53
C LEU A 340 -8.19 12.37 -6.47
N ILE A 341 -7.56 12.64 -7.60
CA ILE A 341 -6.12 12.82 -7.73
C ILE A 341 -5.88 14.19 -8.35
N VAL A 342 -5.12 15.03 -7.64
CA VAL A 342 -4.78 16.38 -8.10
C VAL A 342 -3.27 16.58 -8.02
N ASN A 343 -2.63 16.72 -9.18
CA ASN A 343 -1.22 17.05 -9.26
C ASN A 343 -1.02 18.32 -10.12
N GLU A 344 -0.80 19.45 -9.44
CA GLU A 344 -0.63 20.75 -10.11
C GLU A 344 0.78 20.93 -10.72
N ASN A 345 1.78 20.20 -10.21
CA ASN A 345 3.20 20.52 -10.44
C ASN A 345 4.01 19.37 -11.03
N GLY A 346 3.42 18.18 -11.15
CA GLY A 346 4.03 16.96 -11.64
C GLY A 346 4.59 17.10 -13.05
N ARG A 347 5.66 16.35 -13.29
CA ARG A 347 6.38 16.31 -14.57
C ARG A 347 6.73 14.86 -14.84
N ASP A 348 6.19 14.32 -15.91
CA ASP A 348 6.27 12.87 -16.17
C ASP A 348 5.53 12.07 -15.09
N SER A 349 4.44 12.66 -14.58
CA SER A 349 3.61 12.11 -13.50
C SER A 349 2.27 11.67 -14.04
N ASP A 350 1.77 10.55 -13.53
CA ASP A 350 0.55 9.94 -13.99
C ASP A 350 -0.52 9.86 -12.88
N GLY A 351 -1.78 9.88 -13.29
CA GLY A 351 -2.88 9.85 -12.35
C GLY A 351 -3.08 8.43 -11.84
N LEU A 352 -3.28 7.55 -12.79
CA LEU A 352 -3.28 6.10 -12.62
C LEU A 352 -2.16 5.57 -13.51
N ASP A 353 -1.11 5.00 -12.92
CA ASP A 353 -0.02 4.32 -13.63
C ASP A 353 -0.11 2.82 -13.32
N SER A 354 -0.08 1.97 -14.34
CA SER A 354 -0.03 0.53 -14.17
C SER A 354 0.84 -0.09 -15.25
N ASN A 355 1.86 -0.86 -14.87
CA ASN A 355 2.62 -1.68 -15.83
C ASN A 355 1.79 -2.82 -16.45
N GLY A 356 0.52 -2.97 -16.06
CA GLY A 356 -0.42 -3.95 -16.58
C GLY A 356 -1.78 -3.34 -16.90
N ASP A 357 -2.81 -3.74 -16.17
CA ASP A 357 -4.18 -3.36 -16.49
C ASP A 357 -4.67 -2.16 -15.65
N VAL A 358 -5.54 -1.33 -16.25
CA VAL A 358 -6.38 -0.34 -15.54
C VAL A 358 -7.84 -0.68 -15.80
N LEU A 359 -8.56 -1.08 -14.75
CA LEU A 359 -9.87 -1.71 -14.86
C LEU A 359 -10.90 -0.91 -14.07
N ILE A 360 -11.74 -0.13 -14.75
CA ILE A 360 -12.78 0.68 -14.11
C ILE A 360 -14.16 0.10 -14.42
N SER A 361 -14.88 -0.34 -13.38
CA SER A 361 -16.21 -0.95 -13.48
C SER A 361 -17.28 -0.24 -12.65
N GLY A 362 -16.88 0.75 -11.84
CA GLY A 362 -17.78 1.54 -11.02
C GLY A 362 -17.07 2.71 -10.33
N GLY A 363 -17.77 3.37 -9.42
CA GLY A 363 -17.25 4.51 -8.65
C GLY A 363 -17.22 5.84 -9.40
N THR A 364 -16.63 6.85 -8.76
CA THR A 364 -16.38 8.18 -9.32
C THR A 364 -14.88 8.42 -9.34
N VAL A 365 -14.29 8.58 -10.53
CA VAL A 365 -12.85 8.82 -10.70
C VAL A 365 -12.65 10.21 -11.27
N ARG A 366 -11.83 11.01 -10.60
CA ARG A 366 -11.44 12.36 -10.98
C ARG A 366 -9.92 12.45 -10.94
N VAL A 367 -9.31 12.54 -12.11
CA VAL A 367 -7.87 12.79 -12.24
C VAL A 367 -7.68 14.15 -12.88
N SER A 368 -6.88 14.99 -12.24
CA SER A 368 -6.53 16.32 -12.74
C SER A 368 -5.04 16.55 -12.56
N LEU A 369 -4.29 16.34 -13.64
CA LEU A 369 -2.85 16.60 -13.70
C LEU A 369 -2.60 17.84 -14.56
N SER A 370 -1.42 18.45 -14.43
CA SER A 370 -0.99 19.51 -15.33
C SER A 370 -0.95 19.05 -16.79
N GLY A 371 -1.56 19.82 -17.69
CA GLY A 371 -1.74 19.49 -19.10
C GLY A 371 -0.53 19.66 -20.01
N GLY A 372 0.67 19.80 -19.43
CA GLY A 372 1.92 19.99 -20.16
C GLY A 372 2.80 18.74 -20.14
N GLY A 373 3.51 18.48 -21.24
CA GLY A 373 4.48 17.39 -21.30
C GLY A 373 3.84 16.00 -21.40
N SER A 374 4.45 15.03 -20.73
CA SER A 374 4.13 13.60 -20.76
C SER A 374 3.13 13.16 -19.68
N ASN A 375 2.61 14.06 -18.83
CA ASN A 375 1.71 13.68 -17.74
C ASN A 375 0.44 12.97 -18.26
N ASN A 376 0.28 11.68 -18.01
CA ASN A 376 -0.87 10.90 -18.45
C ASN A 376 -1.91 10.84 -17.34
N ALA A 377 -3.16 11.15 -17.67
CA ALA A 377 -4.23 10.96 -16.69
C ALA A 377 -4.40 9.47 -16.33
N VAL A 378 -4.15 8.60 -17.31
CA VAL A 378 -4.10 7.15 -17.18
C VAL A 378 -2.97 6.66 -18.08
N ASP A 379 -1.96 6.03 -17.49
CA ASP A 379 -0.92 5.26 -18.16
C ASP A 379 -1.14 3.78 -17.80
N TYR A 380 -1.18 2.92 -18.81
CA TYR A 380 -1.32 1.49 -18.59
C TYR A 380 -0.31 0.76 -19.47
N GLY A 381 0.08 -0.45 -19.08
CA GLY A 381 1.14 -1.21 -19.74
C GLY A 381 0.74 -1.76 -21.10
N SER A 382 0.29 -0.91 -22.02
CA SER A 382 -0.18 -1.22 -23.37
C SER A 382 0.92 -1.88 -24.20
N GLU A 383 2.18 -1.49 -23.96
CA GLU A 383 3.39 -2.10 -24.52
C GLU A 383 3.69 -3.49 -23.96
N SER A 384 3.16 -3.80 -22.78
CA SER A 384 3.26 -5.10 -22.10
C SER A 384 1.99 -5.94 -22.26
N GLY A 385 1.07 -5.51 -23.12
CA GLY A 385 -0.20 -6.18 -23.40
C GLY A 385 -1.27 -5.97 -22.34
N GLY A 386 -1.08 -5.00 -21.45
CA GLY A 386 -2.05 -4.46 -20.51
C GLY A 386 -3.29 -3.90 -21.20
N SER A 387 -4.36 -3.71 -20.42
CA SER A 387 -5.64 -3.22 -20.91
C SER A 387 -6.20 -2.09 -20.05
N PHE A 388 -6.66 -1.02 -20.71
CA PHE A 388 -7.46 0.03 -20.07
C PHE A 388 -8.94 -0.15 -20.41
N LEU A 389 -9.72 -0.68 -19.47
CA LEU A 389 -11.14 -0.98 -19.67
C LEU A 389 -12.04 -0.08 -18.82
N ILE A 390 -13.01 0.55 -19.48
CA ILE A 390 -14.09 1.30 -18.83
C ILE A 390 -15.41 0.56 -19.04
N ASN A 391 -15.85 -0.15 -18.00
CA ASN A 391 -17.06 -0.98 -17.97
C ASN A 391 -18.14 -0.44 -17.03
N GLY A 392 -17.90 0.69 -16.37
CA GLY A 392 -18.85 1.35 -15.51
C GLY A 392 -18.26 2.58 -14.83
N GLY A 393 -19.04 3.24 -13.99
CA GLY A 393 -18.61 4.40 -13.20
C GLY A 393 -18.76 5.74 -13.90
N ASP A 394 -18.34 6.80 -13.21
CA ASP A 394 -18.30 8.17 -13.69
C ASP A 394 -16.84 8.65 -13.62
N ILE A 395 -16.23 8.91 -14.77
CA ILE A 395 -14.80 9.17 -14.92
C ILE A 395 -14.61 10.46 -15.71
N ILE A 396 -13.80 11.36 -15.17
CA ILE A 396 -13.12 12.40 -15.96
C ILE A 396 -11.66 12.41 -15.54
N ALA A 397 -10.79 12.08 -16.50
CA ALA A 397 -9.35 11.99 -16.32
C ALA A 397 -8.69 12.98 -17.28
N LEU A 398 -7.91 13.90 -16.74
CA LEU A 398 -7.38 15.06 -17.44
C LEU A 398 -5.88 15.16 -17.22
N GLY A 399 -5.14 15.35 -18.31
CA GLY A 399 -3.68 15.41 -18.30
C GLY A 399 -3.11 16.01 -19.59
N GLY A 400 -1.86 15.70 -19.89
CA GLY A 400 -1.16 16.03 -21.12
C GLY A 400 -1.57 15.13 -22.29
N SER A 401 -1.53 15.65 -23.51
CA SER A 401 -1.86 14.87 -24.73
C SER A 401 -0.67 14.21 -25.42
N MET A 402 0.57 14.43 -24.95
CA MET A 402 1.77 13.96 -25.67
C MET A 402 1.94 12.44 -25.62
N MET A 403 1.64 11.83 -24.48
CA MET A 403 1.76 10.39 -24.24
C MET A 403 0.40 9.73 -23.98
N ALA A 404 -0.69 10.49 -24.04
CA ALA A 404 -2.01 10.03 -23.64
C ALA A 404 -2.46 8.76 -24.37
N GLU A 405 -2.90 7.79 -23.58
CA GLU A 405 -3.38 6.52 -24.07
C GLU A 405 -4.91 6.42 -24.00
N SER A 406 -5.51 5.91 -25.06
CA SER A 406 -6.97 5.76 -25.13
C SER A 406 -7.43 4.48 -24.41
N PRO A 407 -8.65 4.47 -23.85
CA PRO A 407 -9.30 3.24 -23.43
C PRO A 407 -9.38 2.21 -24.58
N ASP A 408 -9.43 0.94 -24.22
CA ASP A 408 -9.60 -0.16 -25.17
C ASP A 408 -11.03 -0.23 -25.70
N GLU A 409 -11.19 -0.60 -26.98
CA GLU A 409 -12.49 -0.87 -27.62
C GLU A 409 -13.23 -2.08 -27.06
N ALA A 410 -12.59 -2.86 -26.18
CA ALA A 410 -13.24 -3.91 -25.41
C ALA A 410 -14.06 -3.37 -24.23
N SER A 411 -13.94 -2.08 -23.91
CA SER A 411 -14.77 -1.36 -22.94
C SER A 411 -16.26 -1.50 -23.28
N THR A 412 -17.11 -1.55 -22.26
CA THR A 412 -18.57 -1.73 -22.42
C THR A 412 -19.37 -0.46 -22.14
N GLN A 413 -18.77 0.54 -21.48
CA GLN A 413 -19.36 1.86 -21.30
C GLN A 413 -18.73 2.85 -22.29
N CYS A 414 -19.55 3.66 -22.94
CA CYS A 414 -19.07 4.63 -23.92
C CYS A 414 -18.14 5.67 -23.27
N SER A 415 -17.06 6.03 -23.96
CA SER A 415 -16.12 7.07 -23.55
C SER A 415 -15.79 8.03 -24.70
N ILE A 416 -15.38 9.25 -24.32
CA ILE A 416 -14.80 10.26 -25.20
C ILE A 416 -13.34 10.41 -24.79
N PHE A 417 -12.42 10.18 -25.72
CA PHE A 417 -11.00 10.44 -25.58
C PHE A 417 -10.64 11.60 -26.51
N TYR A 418 -10.17 12.73 -25.98
CA TYR A 418 -9.98 13.94 -26.77
C TYR A 418 -8.62 14.59 -26.51
N ASN A 419 -7.76 14.55 -27.51
CA ASN A 419 -6.53 15.36 -27.58
C ASN A 419 -6.83 16.75 -28.14
N LEU A 420 -6.75 17.77 -27.29
CA LEU A 420 -6.98 19.15 -27.66
C LEU A 420 -5.79 19.71 -28.44
N SER A 421 -6.06 20.59 -29.41
CA SER A 421 -5.01 21.28 -30.18
C SER A 421 -4.24 22.31 -29.36
N GLU A 422 -4.80 22.74 -28.22
CA GLU A 422 -4.22 23.72 -27.30
C GLU A 422 -4.52 23.29 -25.87
N THR A 423 -3.56 23.49 -24.96
CA THR A 423 -3.76 23.32 -23.53
C THR A 423 -4.81 24.31 -23.03
N LYS A 424 -5.78 23.82 -22.26
CA LYS A 424 -6.78 24.61 -21.55
C LYS A 424 -6.31 24.88 -20.12
N GLU A 425 -6.54 26.10 -19.65
CA GLU A 425 -6.12 26.54 -18.31
C GLU A 425 -6.95 25.86 -17.20
N ALA A 426 -6.38 25.81 -16.00
CA ALA A 426 -7.11 25.40 -14.79
C ALA A 426 -8.43 26.20 -14.64
N GLY A 427 -9.48 25.51 -14.18
CA GLY A 427 -10.83 26.06 -14.03
C GLY A 427 -11.60 26.23 -15.36
N THR A 428 -11.06 25.77 -16.49
CA THR A 428 -11.82 25.76 -17.75
C THR A 428 -12.94 24.72 -17.66
N ALA A 429 -14.18 25.18 -17.59
CA ALA A 429 -15.36 24.30 -17.47
C ALA A 429 -15.45 23.29 -18.63
N VAL A 430 -15.71 22.03 -18.28
CA VAL A 430 -16.02 20.91 -19.16
C VAL A 430 -17.46 20.49 -18.90
N VAL A 431 -18.32 20.72 -19.88
CA VAL A 431 -19.77 20.45 -19.77
C VAL A 431 -20.17 19.47 -20.87
N LEU A 432 -20.76 18.34 -20.49
CA LEU A 432 -21.29 17.37 -21.43
C LEU A 432 -22.81 17.31 -21.33
N LYS A 433 -23.48 17.39 -22.48
CA LYS A 433 -24.93 17.21 -22.61
C LYS A 433 -25.26 15.99 -23.45
N ASN A 434 -26.30 15.26 -23.06
CA ASN A 434 -26.85 14.17 -23.86
C ASN A 434 -27.63 14.70 -25.09
N GLU A 435 -28.15 13.79 -25.93
CA GLU A 435 -28.94 14.12 -27.12
C GLU A 435 -30.23 14.92 -26.79
N ALA A 436 -30.76 14.79 -25.58
CA ALA A 436 -31.92 15.55 -25.11
C ALA A 436 -31.56 16.97 -24.65
N GLY A 437 -30.27 17.33 -24.61
CA GLY A 437 -29.75 18.60 -24.12
C GLY A 437 -29.64 18.70 -22.60
N GLU A 438 -29.78 17.58 -21.87
CA GLU A 438 -29.59 17.51 -20.42
C GLU A 438 -28.10 17.44 -20.09
N VAL A 439 -27.65 18.25 -19.12
CA VAL A 439 -26.27 18.21 -18.63
C VAL A 439 -26.07 16.92 -17.83
N ILE A 440 -25.10 16.11 -18.26
CA ILE A 440 -24.74 14.83 -17.64
C ILE A 440 -23.36 14.86 -16.98
N LEU A 441 -22.52 15.86 -17.31
CA LEU A 441 -21.30 16.20 -16.60
C LEU A 441 -21.11 17.73 -16.62
N ASP A 442 -20.71 18.29 -15.49
CA ASP A 442 -20.30 19.69 -15.34
C ASP A 442 -19.13 19.72 -14.35
N TYR A 443 -17.92 20.02 -14.83
CA TYR A 443 -16.68 19.92 -14.06
C TYR A 443 -15.72 21.06 -14.39
N GLU A 444 -15.15 21.67 -13.36
CA GLU A 444 -14.08 22.66 -13.46
C GLU A 444 -12.79 22.04 -12.87
N PRO A 445 -11.85 21.57 -13.70
CA PRO A 445 -10.66 20.91 -13.21
C PRO A 445 -9.71 21.88 -12.50
N PRO A 446 -9.09 21.48 -11.38
CA PRO A 446 -8.11 22.31 -10.67
C PRO A 446 -6.80 22.51 -11.45
N CYS A 447 -6.47 21.61 -12.39
CA CYS A 447 -5.27 21.71 -13.21
C CYS A 447 -5.58 22.09 -14.66
N SER A 448 -4.57 22.62 -15.36
CA SER A 448 -4.61 22.75 -16.83
C SER A 448 -4.65 21.37 -17.49
N PHE A 449 -5.15 21.25 -18.72
CA PHE A 449 -5.21 19.96 -19.43
C PHE A 449 -5.10 20.13 -20.94
N SER A 450 -4.53 19.16 -21.64
CA SER A 450 -4.52 19.07 -23.11
C SER A 450 -5.06 17.74 -23.64
N ASN A 451 -5.24 16.74 -22.78
CA ASN A 451 -6.04 15.53 -23.02
C ASN A 451 -7.21 15.46 -22.04
N LEU A 452 -8.34 14.91 -22.51
CA LEU A 452 -9.40 14.44 -21.62
C LEU A 452 -9.85 13.02 -21.99
N THR A 453 -10.08 12.21 -20.97
CA THR A 453 -10.85 10.97 -21.06
C THR A 453 -12.09 11.12 -20.19
N LEU A 454 -13.27 10.96 -20.79
CA LEU A 454 -14.56 11.10 -20.11
C LEU A 454 -15.40 9.86 -20.38
N SER A 455 -15.96 9.28 -19.32
CA SER A 455 -17.03 8.29 -19.42
C SER A 455 -18.04 8.50 -18.30
N CYS A 456 -19.32 8.35 -18.57
CA CYS A 456 -20.34 8.37 -17.53
C CYS A 456 -21.52 7.46 -17.92
N PRO A 457 -22.34 7.00 -16.96
CA PRO A 457 -23.44 6.08 -17.24
C PRO A 457 -24.52 6.65 -18.17
N GLY A 458 -24.51 7.97 -18.39
CA GLY A 458 -25.44 8.67 -19.28
C GLY A 458 -25.12 8.52 -20.77
N LEU A 459 -23.89 8.12 -21.13
CA LEU A 459 -23.47 7.98 -22.53
C LEU A 459 -23.99 6.67 -23.16
N LYS A 460 -24.49 6.74 -24.39
CA LYS A 460 -24.92 5.54 -25.14
C LYS A 460 -24.39 5.53 -26.57
N LEU A 461 -24.11 4.33 -27.05
CA LEU A 461 -23.67 4.08 -28.42
C LEU A 461 -24.69 4.60 -29.44
N ASN A 462 -24.19 5.27 -30.47
CA ASN A 462 -24.91 5.97 -31.54
C ASN A 462 -25.71 7.20 -31.12
N GLU A 463 -25.59 7.69 -29.88
CA GLU A 463 -26.16 8.99 -29.50
C GLU A 463 -25.25 10.14 -29.99
N THR A 464 -25.87 11.27 -30.31
CA THR A 464 -25.16 12.54 -30.53
C THR A 464 -25.15 13.32 -29.23
N VAL A 465 -23.96 13.63 -28.72
CA VAL A 465 -23.75 14.41 -27.50
C VAL A 465 -23.16 15.77 -27.84
N SER A 466 -23.34 16.74 -26.94
CA SER A 466 -22.73 18.05 -27.05
C SER A 466 -21.69 18.23 -25.96
N LEU A 467 -20.42 18.34 -26.34
CA LEU A 467 -19.31 18.62 -25.43
C LEU A 467 -18.93 20.10 -25.53
N SER A 468 -18.91 20.79 -24.40
CA SER A 468 -18.41 22.16 -24.30
C SER A 468 -17.19 22.27 -23.41
N ILE A 469 -16.14 22.92 -23.92
CA ILE A 469 -14.90 23.19 -23.20
C ILE A 469 -14.65 24.70 -23.25
N GLY A 470 -14.71 25.37 -22.09
CA GLY A 470 -14.53 26.83 -22.02
C GLY A 470 -15.58 27.63 -22.82
N GLY A 471 -16.75 27.05 -23.08
CA GLY A 471 -17.83 27.66 -23.86
C GLY A 471 -17.77 27.44 -25.37
N GLU A 472 -16.71 26.78 -25.88
CA GLU A 472 -16.67 26.25 -27.25
C GLU A 472 -17.46 24.94 -27.25
N GLU A 473 -18.44 24.78 -28.15
CA GLU A 473 -19.37 23.62 -28.16
C GLU A 473 -19.20 22.83 -29.47
N GLU A 474 -19.10 21.50 -29.36
CA GLU A 474 -18.96 20.56 -30.47
C GLU A 474 -19.99 19.41 -30.34
N GLU A 475 -20.64 19.05 -31.44
CA GLU A 475 -21.50 17.87 -31.52
C GLU A 475 -20.68 16.63 -31.90
N ILE A 476 -20.78 15.58 -31.08
CA ILE A 476 -20.01 14.35 -31.22
C ILE A 476 -20.99 13.18 -31.37
N VAL A 477 -20.78 12.34 -32.38
CA VAL A 477 -21.54 11.09 -32.56
C VAL A 477 -20.74 9.94 -31.97
N LEU A 478 -21.32 9.20 -31.03
CA LEU A 478 -20.66 8.07 -30.36
C LEU A 478 -20.75 6.80 -31.22
N GLU A 479 -19.95 6.69 -32.29
CA GLU A 479 -20.02 5.56 -33.24
C GLU A 479 -19.38 4.26 -32.71
N GLY A 480 -18.61 4.34 -31.62
CA GLY A 480 -17.94 3.23 -30.95
C GLY A 480 -18.06 3.30 -29.43
N THR A 481 -17.57 2.26 -28.77
CA THR A 481 -17.40 2.25 -27.30
C THR A 481 -16.36 3.28 -26.88
N VAL A 482 -15.36 3.53 -27.70
CA VAL A 482 -14.42 4.64 -27.53
C VAL A 482 -14.56 5.61 -28.71
N THR A 483 -14.83 6.87 -28.42
CA THR A 483 -14.86 7.94 -29.44
C THR A 483 -13.63 8.82 -29.28
N SER A 484 -12.65 8.62 -30.17
CA SER A 484 -11.38 9.37 -30.15
C SER A 484 -11.43 10.60 -31.05
N LEU A 485 -11.08 11.76 -30.49
CA LEU A 485 -11.14 13.08 -31.12
C LEU A 485 -9.78 13.78 -31.06
N GLY A 486 -9.59 14.74 -31.98
CA GLY A 486 -8.40 15.59 -32.01
C GLY A 486 -7.20 14.99 -32.73
N GLU A 487 -6.03 15.59 -32.53
CA GLU A 487 -4.79 15.14 -33.19
C GLU A 487 -4.25 13.88 -32.50
N THR A 488 -3.92 12.87 -33.30
CA THR A 488 -3.22 11.68 -32.80
C THR A 488 -1.82 12.11 -32.37
N ALA A 489 -1.44 11.84 -31.12
CA ALA A 489 -0.06 11.97 -30.66
C ALA A 489 0.80 10.97 -31.43
N GLY A 490 1.36 11.43 -32.55
CA GLY A 490 2.11 10.58 -33.46
C GLY A 490 3.57 10.42 -33.01
N PHE A 491 3.88 9.38 -32.24
CA PHE A 491 5.22 8.79 -32.27
C PHE A 491 5.22 7.59 -33.22
N GLY A 492 5.86 7.76 -34.37
CA GLY A 492 5.90 6.75 -35.43
C GLY A 492 6.60 5.46 -34.99
N GLY A 493 5.81 4.45 -34.64
CA GLY A 493 6.24 3.07 -34.34
C GLY A 493 5.63 2.03 -35.27
N GLY A 494 5.51 2.32 -36.58
CA GLY A 494 4.96 1.40 -37.56
C GLY A 494 6.00 0.89 -38.55
N MET A 495 6.48 -0.34 -38.38
CA MET A 495 7.03 -1.08 -39.53
C MET A 495 6.79 -2.59 -39.43
N GLY A 496 5.51 -2.96 -39.55
CA GLY A 496 5.08 -4.23 -40.14
C GLY A 496 5.34 -4.24 -41.65
N GLY A 497 5.79 -5.39 -42.15
CA GLY A 497 6.55 -5.51 -43.38
C GLY A 497 5.79 -5.48 -44.72
N GLY A 498 6.50 -4.95 -45.72
CA GLY A 498 6.70 -5.61 -47.00
C GLY A 498 5.72 -5.31 -48.14
N ARG A 499 6.21 -4.59 -49.16
CA ARG A 499 6.36 -5.07 -50.56
C ARG A 499 6.97 -3.97 -51.43
N GLY A 500 8.08 -4.30 -52.07
CA GLY A 500 8.87 -3.36 -52.84
C GLY A 500 8.36 -3.08 -54.25
N PHE A 501 8.90 -2.03 -54.84
CA PHE A 501 9.25 -1.92 -56.25
C PHE A 501 10.56 -1.13 -56.34
N GLY A 502 11.50 -1.63 -57.14
CA GLY A 502 12.92 -1.31 -56.99
C GLY A 502 13.48 -0.19 -57.86
N ARG A 503 14.65 0.30 -57.39
CA ARG A 503 15.90 0.68 -58.10
C ARG A 503 15.86 1.80 -59.17
N PRO A 504 17.03 2.37 -59.56
CA PRO A 504 18.33 2.54 -58.88
C PRO A 504 18.99 3.93 -59.07
N GLY A 505 20.03 4.27 -58.29
CA GLY A 505 21.07 5.21 -58.76
C GLY A 505 21.88 5.96 -57.71
N ASP A 506 23.21 5.78 -57.80
CA ASP A 506 24.32 6.68 -57.40
C ASP A 506 24.68 6.78 -55.90
N ILE A 507 25.76 6.16 -55.39
CA ILE A 507 27.22 6.27 -55.64
C ILE A 507 27.87 7.53 -55.01
N GLN A 508 28.92 7.26 -54.19
CA GLN A 508 29.94 8.14 -53.59
C GLN A 508 29.49 8.94 -52.35
N GLY A 509 30.12 8.86 -51.17
CA GLY A 509 31.48 8.47 -50.81
C GLY A 509 32.27 9.72 -50.40
N ASN A 510 32.50 9.93 -49.09
CA ASN A 510 33.79 10.35 -48.55
C ASN A 510 33.77 10.50 -47.02
N ASP A 511 34.74 9.84 -46.40
CA ASP A 511 35.33 10.17 -45.11
C ASP A 511 35.97 11.57 -45.13
N ALA A 512 35.94 12.27 -43.98
CA ALA A 512 37.10 13.02 -43.48
C ALA A 512 36.84 13.56 -42.05
N ASP A 513 37.51 12.90 -41.11
CA ASP A 513 38.12 13.39 -39.87
C ASP A 513 38.58 14.87 -39.88
N ALA A 514 38.34 15.59 -38.77
CA ALA A 514 39.34 16.45 -38.11
C ALA A 514 38.81 17.15 -36.84
N SER A 515 39.39 16.72 -35.72
CA SER A 515 39.71 17.45 -34.48
C SER A 515 39.70 19.00 -34.51
N GLY A 516 39.26 19.61 -33.41
CA GLY A 516 39.45 21.05 -33.15
C GLY A 516 39.11 21.49 -31.73
N ASP A 517 40.10 21.40 -30.85
CA ASP A 517 40.16 21.78 -29.44
C ASP A 517 40.04 23.31 -29.17
N LYS A 518 39.71 23.65 -27.91
CA LYS A 518 39.96 24.91 -27.14
C LYS A 518 38.87 25.98 -26.96
N GLN A 519 38.42 26.02 -25.69
CA GLN A 519 38.52 27.14 -24.72
C GLN A 519 38.19 28.56 -25.19
N GLN A 520 37.08 29.09 -24.66
CA GLN A 520 37.09 30.16 -23.65
C GLN A 520 35.88 30.04 -22.74
#